data_AF-A0A7W9L9B8-F1
#
_entry.id   AF-A0A7W9L9B8-F1
#
_cell.length_a   1.000
_cell.length_b   1.000
_cell.length_c   1.000
_cell.angle_alpha   90.00
_cell.angle_beta   90.00
_cell.angle_gamma   90.00
#
_symmetry.space_group_name_H-M   'P 1'
#
loop_
_entity.id
_entity.type
_entity.pdbx_description
1 polymer ?
#
loop_
_entity_poly.entity_id
_entity_poly.type
_entity_poly.pdbx_seq_one_letter_code
_entity_poly.pdbx_strand_id
1 'polypeptide(L)'
;MSYVRRRWLAILLPAFLVVLCAFVSLTEQSAGAVSDPPGPVTGNATYFDGLGSPYGGCGMPQANLDSQDFVALNVYNTPGDYAFYPRPLTGANLSKAGLWNNGLNCGRYVQVEISDYCTGTNDGAPNQAFCRNGSWVSDAYNGAKLTMLVADSCGDANGWCRDDPYHLDLSKDSLNRFVKNGGAVGDLYPNHWNNRHVTWSFVPAPNYSGDINIGFLQGAQVWWPAISVSHLANGIHGVEYYANGAWQPAQMNSDMGQSYVIGGTTSGASQFQIRVRDATDTLINGGRVYSFSLPSACNPQCGAPYTKVTYTTSQGPTSTPTATPTVTPTVTPTVTPTVTPTGGTGVSCNVNHQVASSWQGGFTANVTVKSTGTTAWNNWTITWTPPSGVSLVNAWGSTITPSGATWTIKAPSWATSLAAGATATFGYQANGPSTAAPTGITCS
;
A
#
# COMPACT_ATOMS: atom_id res chain seq x y z
N MET A 1 74.59 48.27 -11.63
CA MET A 1 73.54 48.10 -12.65
C MET A 1 72.19 48.03 -11.96
N SER A 2 71.40 49.08 -12.16
CA SER A 2 70.15 49.37 -11.46
C SER A 2 69.02 48.45 -11.92
N TYR A 3 68.21 47.93 -11.00
CA TYR A 3 66.86 47.46 -11.33
C TYR A 3 65.86 47.95 -10.28
N VAL A 4 64.95 48.80 -10.75
CA VAL A 4 63.87 49.46 -10.02
C VAL A 4 62.76 48.44 -9.74
N ARG A 5 62.42 48.20 -8.46
CA ARG A 5 61.20 47.45 -8.08
C ARG A 5 60.02 48.42 -7.94
N ARG A 6 59.10 48.40 -8.90
CA ARG A 6 57.79 49.07 -8.80
C ARG A 6 56.89 48.31 -7.83
N ARG A 7 56.41 49.02 -6.80
CA ARG A 7 55.31 48.59 -5.92
C ARG A 7 53.98 48.80 -6.67
N TRP A 8 53.14 47.76 -6.70
CA TRP A 8 51.72 47.88 -7.00
C TRP A 8 50.93 47.47 -5.75
N LEU A 9 50.16 48.41 -5.21
CA LEU A 9 49.13 48.15 -4.21
C LEU A 9 47.99 47.38 -4.90
N ALA A 10 47.65 46.19 -4.40
CA ALA A 10 46.39 45.52 -4.73
C ALA A 10 45.48 45.57 -3.50
N ILE A 11 44.35 46.25 -3.68
CA ILE A 11 43.27 46.41 -2.70
C ILE A 11 42.55 45.06 -2.59
N LEU A 12 42.56 44.45 -1.39
CA LEU A 12 41.77 43.26 -1.07
C LEU A 12 40.37 43.69 -0.63
N LEU A 13 39.38 43.48 -1.50
CA LEU A 13 37.96 43.48 -1.15
C LEU A 13 37.57 42.06 -0.68
N PRO A 14 36.89 41.89 0.47
CA PRO A 14 36.38 40.59 0.88
C PRO A 14 35.11 40.28 0.08
N ALA A 15 35.18 39.29 -0.82
CA ALA A 15 34.01 38.71 -1.45
C ALA A 15 33.25 37.87 -0.41
N PHE A 16 32.10 38.37 0.05
CA PHE A 16 31.11 37.59 0.77
C PHE A 16 30.55 36.52 -0.17
N LEU A 17 31.05 35.28 -0.04
CA LEU A 17 30.41 34.12 -0.65
C LEU A 17 29.16 33.80 0.17
N VAL A 18 28.01 34.27 -0.27
CA VAL A 18 26.72 33.76 0.20
C VAL A 18 26.60 32.34 -0.36
N VAL A 19 26.87 31.33 0.48
CA VAL A 19 26.53 29.94 0.19
C VAL A 19 25.01 29.87 0.19
N LEU A 20 24.42 29.99 -0.99
CA LEU A 20 23.02 29.67 -1.21
C LEU A 20 22.89 28.16 -1.03
N CYS A 21 22.61 27.70 0.19
CA CYS A 21 22.12 26.35 0.42
C CYS A 21 20.79 26.24 -0.31
N ALA A 22 20.86 25.76 -1.55
CA ALA A 22 19.69 25.24 -2.23
C ALA A 22 19.19 24.08 -1.38
N PHE A 23 18.15 24.34 -0.57
CA PHE A 23 17.25 23.30 -0.12
C PHE A 23 16.62 22.74 -1.38
N VAL A 24 17.26 21.73 -1.95
CA VAL A 24 16.57 20.77 -2.79
C VAL A 24 15.55 20.14 -1.85
N SER A 25 14.31 20.63 -1.93
CA SER A 25 13.18 19.87 -1.42
C SER A 25 13.22 18.56 -2.20
N LEU A 26 13.73 17.51 -1.56
CA LEU A 26 13.56 16.17 -2.04
C LEU A 26 12.05 15.95 -2.05
N THR A 27 11.46 16.01 -3.23
CA THR A 27 10.18 15.36 -3.50
C THR A 27 10.47 13.86 -3.36
N GLU A 28 10.37 13.37 -2.13
CA GLU A 28 10.75 12.00 -1.77
C GLU A 28 9.76 11.01 -2.41
N GLN A 29 10.29 10.26 -3.37
CA GLN A 29 9.92 8.88 -3.68
C GLN A 29 8.49 8.54 -4.17
N SER A 30 7.67 9.52 -4.59
CA SER A 30 6.39 9.23 -5.29
C SER A 30 6.44 9.41 -6.82
N ALA A 31 7.48 10.06 -7.35
CA ALA A 31 7.68 10.21 -8.79
C ALA A 31 8.29 8.93 -9.39
N GLY A 32 7.47 7.90 -9.59
CA GLY A 32 7.90 6.65 -10.23
C GLY A 32 7.24 5.36 -9.73
N ALA A 33 6.31 5.45 -8.77
CA ALA A 33 5.55 4.30 -8.32
C ALA A 33 4.66 3.76 -9.46
N VAL A 34 4.72 2.46 -9.70
CA VAL A 34 3.77 1.76 -10.58
C VAL A 34 2.40 1.82 -9.90
N SER A 35 1.42 2.40 -10.60
CA SER A 35 0.05 2.47 -10.09
C SER A 35 -0.56 1.08 -9.97
N ASP A 36 -1.34 0.87 -8.90
CA ASP A 36 -2.16 -0.33 -8.76
C ASP A 36 -3.10 -0.52 -9.96
N PRO A 37 -3.32 -1.76 -10.40
CA PRO A 37 -4.38 -2.04 -11.35
C PRO A 37 -5.75 -1.64 -10.77
N PRO A 38 -6.64 -1.02 -11.56
CA PRO A 38 -7.92 -0.47 -11.07
C PRO A 38 -8.98 -1.53 -10.72
N GLY A 39 -8.67 -2.82 -10.95
CA GLY A 39 -9.57 -3.94 -10.68
C GLY A 39 -8.84 -5.26 -10.82
N PRO A 40 -9.56 -6.38 -10.77
CA PRO A 40 -8.97 -7.69 -11.01
C PRO A 40 -8.30 -7.76 -12.38
N VAL A 41 -7.04 -8.15 -12.40
CA VAL A 41 -6.25 -8.40 -13.61
C VAL A 41 -6.17 -9.88 -13.86
N THR A 42 -5.99 -10.26 -15.13
CA THR A 42 -5.76 -11.65 -15.52
C THR A 42 -4.35 -11.78 -16.05
N GLY A 43 -3.64 -12.78 -15.52
CA GLY A 43 -2.31 -13.17 -15.94
C GLY A 43 -2.15 -14.68 -15.84
N ASN A 44 -0.90 -15.12 -15.92
CA ASN A 44 -0.48 -16.49 -15.75
C ASN A 44 0.12 -16.66 -14.36
N ALA A 45 0.09 -17.87 -13.85
CA ALA A 45 0.76 -18.24 -12.62
C ALA A 45 1.66 -19.45 -12.83
N THR A 46 2.86 -19.35 -12.26
CA THR A 46 3.78 -20.46 -12.02
C THR A 46 3.84 -20.75 -10.52
N TYR A 47 4.81 -21.57 -10.10
CA TYR A 47 5.13 -21.72 -8.69
C TYR A 47 6.64 -21.76 -8.45
N PHE A 48 7.00 -21.48 -7.20
CA PHE A 48 8.34 -21.63 -6.67
C PHE A 48 8.33 -22.34 -5.31
N ASP A 49 9.46 -22.92 -4.92
CA ASP A 49 9.53 -23.80 -3.76
C ASP A 49 9.46 -23.08 -2.42
N GLY A 50 9.81 -21.80 -2.37
CA GLY A 50 9.84 -20.99 -1.15
C GLY A 50 10.80 -19.81 -1.29
N LEU A 51 10.83 -18.95 -0.26
CA LEU A 51 11.68 -17.77 -0.27
C LEU A 51 13.17 -18.15 -0.27
N GLY A 52 13.99 -17.27 -0.85
CA GLY A 52 15.43 -17.30 -0.65
C GLY A 52 15.81 -17.28 0.84
N SER A 53 16.87 -17.98 1.20
CA SER A 53 17.40 -17.96 2.57
C SER A 53 18.58 -16.99 2.67
N PRO A 54 18.61 -16.08 3.66
CA PRO A 54 17.68 -15.97 4.80
C PRO A 54 16.42 -15.12 4.53
N TYR A 55 16.33 -14.42 3.40
CA TYR A 55 15.22 -13.51 3.07
C TYR A 55 14.70 -13.73 1.65
N GLY A 56 13.38 -13.63 1.49
CA GLY A 56 12.78 -13.39 0.18
C GLY A 56 13.00 -11.94 -0.27
N GLY A 57 12.51 -11.62 -1.46
CA GLY A 57 12.57 -10.29 -2.05
C GLY A 57 12.10 -9.18 -1.13
N CYS A 58 11.13 -9.43 -0.22
CA CYS A 58 10.62 -8.39 0.67
C CYS A 58 11.50 -8.11 1.90
N GLY A 59 12.55 -8.89 2.13
CA GLY A 59 13.43 -8.72 3.30
C GLY A 59 12.86 -9.26 4.60
N MET A 60 12.05 -10.30 4.51
CA MET A 60 11.55 -11.07 5.65
C MET A 60 11.97 -12.53 5.51
N PRO A 61 12.40 -13.21 6.59
CA PRO A 61 12.51 -14.66 6.58
C PRO A 61 11.13 -15.29 6.44
N GLN A 62 11.05 -16.40 5.70
CA GLN A 62 9.77 -17.09 5.47
C GLN A 62 9.05 -17.46 6.78
N ALA A 63 9.79 -17.90 7.79
CA ALA A 63 9.25 -18.26 9.11
C ALA A 63 8.63 -17.08 9.88
N ASN A 64 8.87 -15.85 9.43
CA ASN A 64 8.39 -14.62 10.07
C ASN A 64 7.36 -13.86 9.23
N LEU A 65 6.92 -14.42 8.10
CA LEU A 65 5.82 -13.85 7.32
C LEU A 65 4.49 -13.94 8.09
N ASP A 66 3.62 -12.94 7.88
CA ASP A 66 2.26 -12.91 8.45
C ASP A 66 1.35 -14.01 7.83
N SER A 67 1.74 -14.58 6.70
CA SER A 67 1.07 -15.70 6.04
C SER A 67 2.10 -16.64 5.40
N GLN A 68 1.80 -17.95 5.43
CA GLN A 68 2.54 -18.96 4.65
C GLN A 68 1.94 -19.21 3.27
N ASP A 69 0.83 -18.54 2.96
CA ASP A 69 0.31 -18.39 1.60
C ASP A 69 0.87 -17.10 1.02
N PHE A 70 1.82 -17.20 0.09
CA PHE A 70 2.54 -16.05 -0.45
C PHE A 70 2.92 -16.19 -1.93
N VAL A 71 3.16 -15.05 -2.56
CA VAL A 71 3.47 -14.92 -4.00
C VAL A 71 4.69 -14.04 -4.24
N ALA A 72 5.27 -14.19 -5.43
CA ALA A 72 6.21 -13.24 -6.00
C ALA A 72 5.54 -12.38 -7.07
N LEU A 73 5.84 -11.08 -7.08
CA LEU A 73 5.42 -10.15 -8.15
C LEU A 73 6.56 -9.87 -9.12
N ASN A 74 6.24 -9.59 -10.37
CA ASN A 74 7.24 -9.24 -11.37
C ASN A 74 8.01 -7.96 -11.00
N VAL A 75 9.34 -8.06 -10.99
CA VAL A 75 10.24 -6.90 -10.84
C VAL A 75 10.11 -5.98 -12.05
N TYR A 76 9.91 -6.55 -13.22
CA TYR A 76 9.92 -5.85 -14.49
C TYR A 76 8.62 -6.02 -15.26
N ASN A 77 8.27 -5.00 -16.04
CA ASN A 77 7.29 -5.07 -17.12
C ASN A 77 8.04 -4.76 -18.42
N THR A 78 8.71 -5.77 -18.96
CA THR A 78 9.56 -5.65 -20.15
C THR A 78 9.33 -6.79 -21.15
N PRO A 79 8.13 -6.91 -21.74
CA PRO A 79 7.85 -7.98 -22.70
C PRO A 79 8.82 -7.97 -23.88
N GLY A 80 9.41 -9.13 -24.16
CA GLY A 80 10.42 -9.31 -25.21
C GLY A 80 11.82 -8.77 -24.88
N ASP A 81 12.03 -8.22 -23.68
CA ASP A 81 13.33 -7.73 -23.20
C ASP A 81 13.75 -8.45 -21.91
N TYR A 82 14.80 -9.26 -22.04
CA TYR A 82 15.36 -10.12 -21.00
C TYR A 82 16.72 -9.63 -20.51
N ALA A 83 17.08 -8.38 -20.83
CA ALA A 83 18.32 -7.79 -20.35
C ALA A 83 18.31 -7.67 -18.81
N PHE A 84 19.51 -7.67 -18.24
CA PHE A 84 19.68 -7.39 -16.82
C PHE A 84 19.63 -5.89 -16.57
N TYR A 85 18.79 -5.49 -15.61
CA TYR A 85 18.70 -4.13 -15.12
C TYR A 85 19.08 -4.09 -13.63
N PRO A 86 19.93 -3.13 -13.20
CA PRO A 86 20.25 -2.99 -11.79
C PRO A 86 19.01 -2.68 -10.94
N ARG A 87 18.93 -3.31 -9.76
CA ARG A 87 17.90 -3.08 -8.74
C ARG A 87 18.49 -2.26 -7.59
N PRO A 88 17.74 -1.31 -6.99
CA PRO A 88 16.43 -0.81 -7.42
C PRO A 88 16.47 -0.14 -8.80
N LEU A 89 15.35 -0.18 -9.52
CA LEU A 89 15.21 0.54 -10.77
C LEU A 89 15.20 2.05 -10.51
N THR A 90 16.01 2.81 -11.25
CA THR A 90 16.15 4.26 -11.09
C THR A 90 16.21 4.97 -12.44
N GLY A 91 15.97 6.29 -12.43
CA GLY A 91 16.06 7.13 -13.63
C GLY A 91 15.19 6.61 -14.78
N ALA A 92 15.76 6.50 -15.98
CA ALA A 92 15.04 6.02 -17.16
C ALA A 92 14.53 4.57 -17.03
N ASN A 93 15.12 3.77 -16.14
CA ASN A 93 14.68 2.38 -15.92
C ASN A 93 13.42 2.26 -15.06
N LEU A 94 12.94 3.34 -14.42
CA LEU A 94 11.65 3.31 -13.70
C LEU A 94 10.47 2.95 -14.61
N SER A 95 10.54 3.30 -15.90
CA SER A 95 9.56 2.91 -16.91
C SER A 95 9.44 1.38 -17.13
N LYS A 96 10.43 0.62 -16.67
CA LYS A 96 10.50 -0.85 -16.79
C LYS A 96 9.95 -1.57 -15.55
N ALA A 97 9.53 -0.83 -14.52
CA ALA A 97 9.09 -1.43 -13.27
C ALA A 97 7.80 -2.25 -13.46
N GLY A 98 7.81 -3.47 -12.94
CA GLY A 98 6.63 -4.31 -12.80
C GLY A 98 5.91 -4.06 -11.48
N LEU A 99 4.90 -4.86 -11.17
CA LEU A 99 4.08 -4.70 -9.97
C LEU A 99 4.81 -5.01 -8.66
N TRP A 100 6.03 -5.55 -8.67
CA TRP A 100 6.90 -5.50 -7.50
C TRP A 100 7.15 -4.05 -7.03
N ASN A 101 7.23 -3.13 -7.99
CA ASN A 101 7.34 -1.69 -7.79
C ASN A 101 8.51 -1.29 -6.87
N ASN A 102 9.72 -1.80 -7.15
CA ASN A 102 10.91 -1.62 -6.31
C ASN A 102 10.66 -1.94 -4.82
N GLY A 103 9.83 -2.95 -4.53
CA GLY A 103 9.50 -3.39 -3.18
C GLY A 103 8.31 -2.66 -2.56
N LEU A 104 7.75 -1.63 -3.18
CA LEU A 104 6.63 -0.87 -2.62
C LEU A 104 5.35 -1.73 -2.46
N ASN A 105 5.22 -2.85 -3.16
CA ASN A 105 4.08 -3.75 -2.98
C ASN A 105 4.30 -4.87 -1.95
N CYS A 106 5.43 -4.85 -1.24
CA CYS A 106 5.71 -5.81 -0.18
C CYS A 106 4.76 -5.71 1.02
N GLY A 107 4.42 -6.87 1.59
CA GLY A 107 3.54 -6.94 2.76
C GLY A 107 2.07 -6.69 2.43
N ARG A 108 1.73 -6.41 1.17
CA ARG A 108 0.34 -6.34 0.70
C ARG A 108 -0.20 -7.74 0.45
N TYR A 109 -1.52 -7.88 0.43
CA TYR A 109 -2.18 -9.13 0.09
C TYR A 109 -2.83 -9.05 -1.29
N VAL A 110 -2.87 -10.18 -1.99
CA VAL A 110 -3.62 -10.37 -3.23
C VAL A 110 -4.67 -11.46 -3.04
N GLN A 111 -5.86 -11.25 -3.58
CA GLN A 111 -6.85 -12.32 -3.71
C GLN A 111 -6.63 -12.99 -5.05
N VAL A 112 -6.18 -14.24 -5.06
CA VAL A 112 -5.95 -15.02 -6.27
C VAL A 112 -7.14 -15.94 -6.52
N GLU A 113 -7.57 -16.04 -7.77
CA GLU A 113 -8.58 -16.97 -8.26
C GLU A 113 -7.97 -17.83 -9.39
N ILE A 114 -7.98 -19.16 -9.22
CA ILE A 114 -7.47 -20.12 -10.21
C ILE A 114 -8.44 -20.20 -11.39
N SER A 115 -7.89 -20.29 -12.60
CA SER A 115 -8.61 -20.52 -13.84
C SER A 115 -7.91 -21.59 -14.69
N ASP A 116 -8.12 -21.54 -16.00
CA ASP A 116 -7.74 -22.56 -16.97
C ASP A 116 -6.29 -23.04 -16.82
N TYR A 117 -6.13 -24.34 -16.98
CA TYR A 117 -4.90 -25.09 -16.93
C TYR A 117 -4.24 -25.19 -18.31
N CYS A 118 -2.93 -25.03 -18.40
CA CYS A 118 -2.20 -25.35 -19.61
C CYS A 118 -1.86 -26.85 -19.70
N THR A 119 -2.27 -27.52 -20.79
CA THR A 119 -1.90 -28.92 -21.06
C THR A 119 -0.53 -29.10 -21.74
N GLY A 120 0.12 -27.99 -22.08
CA GLY A 120 1.36 -27.94 -22.86
C GLY A 120 2.64 -27.89 -22.02
N THR A 121 3.72 -27.47 -22.68
CA THR A 121 5.06 -27.33 -22.10
C THR A 121 5.15 -26.12 -21.17
N ASN A 122 5.81 -26.33 -20.02
CA ASN A 122 6.16 -25.29 -19.05
C ASN A 122 7.67 -25.02 -19.06
N ASP A 123 8.12 -24.03 -19.81
CA ASP A 123 9.56 -23.76 -19.94
C ASP A 123 9.98 -22.29 -19.85
N GLY A 124 9.02 -21.37 -19.78
CA GLY A 124 9.30 -19.94 -19.66
C GLY A 124 10.12 -19.42 -20.83
N ALA A 125 9.99 -20.06 -22.00
CA ALA A 125 10.77 -19.72 -23.17
C ALA A 125 10.57 -18.24 -23.56
N PRO A 126 11.64 -17.46 -23.72
CA PRO A 126 11.56 -16.05 -24.10
C PRO A 126 10.72 -15.83 -25.36
N ASN A 127 9.76 -14.91 -25.27
CA ASN A 127 8.93 -14.41 -26.37
C ASN A 127 8.13 -15.53 -27.04
N GLN A 128 7.66 -16.48 -26.24
CA GLN A 128 6.81 -17.59 -26.66
C GLN A 128 5.49 -17.58 -25.88
N ALA A 129 4.50 -18.30 -26.39
CA ALA A 129 3.25 -18.52 -25.67
C ALA A 129 3.50 -19.29 -24.36
N PHE A 130 2.84 -18.86 -23.28
CA PHE A 130 2.91 -19.50 -21.95
C PHE A 130 2.38 -20.94 -21.95
N CYS A 131 1.47 -21.26 -22.88
CA CYS A 131 1.01 -22.62 -23.13
C CYS A 131 1.47 -23.13 -24.49
N ARG A 132 2.75 -23.49 -24.57
CA ARG A 132 3.39 -24.02 -25.78
C ARG A 132 3.00 -25.47 -26.02
N ASN A 133 2.76 -25.85 -27.28
CA ASN A 133 2.46 -27.23 -27.68
C ASN A 133 1.29 -27.87 -26.91
N GLY A 134 0.32 -27.06 -26.48
CA GLY A 134 -0.84 -27.53 -25.72
C GLY A 134 -2.02 -26.58 -25.89
N SER A 135 -2.94 -26.62 -24.95
CA SER A 135 -4.13 -25.77 -24.94
C SER A 135 -4.52 -25.43 -23.51
N TRP A 136 -5.19 -24.29 -23.36
CA TRP A 136 -5.85 -23.91 -22.12
C TRP A 136 -7.14 -24.72 -21.98
N VAL A 137 -7.31 -25.39 -20.85
CA VAL A 137 -8.49 -26.20 -20.55
C VAL A 137 -9.04 -25.83 -19.18
N SER A 138 -10.36 -25.74 -19.09
CA SER A 138 -11.04 -25.62 -17.80
C SER A 138 -10.98 -26.96 -17.05
N ASP A 139 -10.86 -26.90 -15.72
CA ASP A 139 -10.91 -28.10 -14.87
C ASP A 139 -11.66 -27.86 -13.55
N ALA A 140 -11.57 -28.84 -12.66
CA ALA A 140 -12.27 -28.86 -11.38
C ALA A 140 -11.84 -27.72 -10.42
N TYR A 141 -10.73 -27.02 -10.68
CA TYR A 141 -10.18 -26.00 -9.79
C TYR A 141 -10.52 -24.57 -10.19
N ASN A 142 -11.06 -24.34 -11.40
CA ASN A 142 -11.50 -23.01 -11.83
C ASN A 142 -12.44 -22.36 -10.79
N GLY A 143 -12.17 -21.13 -10.39
CA GLY A 143 -12.90 -20.40 -9.36
C GLY A 143 -12.46 -20.68 -7.92
N ALA A 144 -11.47 -21.56 -7.69
CA ALA A 144 -10.86 -21.73 -6.37
C ALA A 144 -10.06 -20.47 -5.99
N LYS A 145 -10.13 -20.07 -4.72
CA LYS A 145 -9.59 -18.79 -4.23
C LYS A 145 -8.62 -18.96 -3.07
N LEU A 146 -7.61 -18.10 -3.03
CA LEU A 146 -6.69 -17.98 -1.90
C LEU A 146 -6.21 -16.54 -1.75
N THR A 147 -6.24 -16.01 -0.53
CA THR A 147 -5.63 -14.71 -0.23
C THR A 147 -4.17 -14.94 0.13
N MET A 148 -3.25 -14.27 -0.57
CA MET A 148 -1.82 -14.56 -0.49
C MET A 148 -1.02 -13.27 -0.23
N LEU A 149 0.04 -13.37 0.56
CA LEU A 149 0.94 -12.27 0.90
C LEU A 149 1.96 -12.04 -0.22
N VAL A 150 2.20 -10.80 -0.60
CA VAL A 150 3.35 -10.43 -1.45
C VAL A 150 4.61 -10.47 -0.60
N ALA A 151 5.45 -11.48 -0.83
CA ALA A 151 6.65 -11.74 -0.02
C ALA A 151 7.95 -11.82 -0.84
N ASP A 152 7.84 -11.96 -2.17
CA ASP A 152 9.00 -12.11 -3.04
C ASP A 152 8.84 -11.41 -4.40
N SER A 153 9.88 -11.45 -5.21
CA SER A 153 9.98 -10.79 -6.50
C SER A 153 10.41 -11.76 -7.60
N CYS A 154 9.68 -11.80 -8.71
CA CYS A 154 10.01 -12.56 -9.92
C CYS A 154 10.88 -11.67 -10.82
N GLY A 155 12.20 -11.89 -10.77
CA GLY A 155 13.19 -11.07 -11.46
C GLY A 155 13.95 -11.79 -12.57
N ASP A 156 13.55 -13.02 -12.91
CA ASP A 156 14.34 -13.89 -13.78
C ASP A 156 14.24 -13.53 -15.26
N ALA A 157 15.26 -13.88 -16.04
CA ALA A 157 15.32 -13.63 -17.48
C ALA A 157 14.53 -14.66 -18.31
N ASN A 158 13.34 -15.05 -17.82
CA ASN A 158 12.41 -15.96 -18.51
C ASN A 158 11.12 -15.22 -18.90
N GLY A 159 10.32 -15.82 -19.78
CA GLY A 159 9.07 -15.25 -20.24
C GLY A 159 8.06 -15.00 -19.11
N TRP A 160 8.04 -15.83 -18.06
CA TRP A 160 7.11 -15.67 -16.94
C TRP A 160 7.29 -14.34 -16.21
N CYS A 161 8.52 -14.03 -15.79
CA CYS A 161 8.82 -12.79 -15.07
C CYS A 161 8.95 -11.55 -15.96
N ARG A 162 8.73 -11.65 -17.29
CA ARG A 162 9.02 -10.57 -18.25
C ARG A 162 7.87 -10.24 -19.19
N ASP A 163 7.24 -11.25 -19.77
CA ASP A 163 6.30 -11.10 -20.88
C ASP A 163 4.86 -10.90 -20.42
N ASP A 164 4.54 -11.34 -19.20
CA ASP A 164 3.23 -11.15 -18.60
C ASP A 164 3.31 -10.13 -17.45
N PRO A 165 2.75 -8.91 -17.61
CA PRO A 165 2.80 -7.88 -16.57
C PRO A 165 2.02 -8.23 -15.30
N TYR A 166 1.15 -9.24 -15.36
CA TYR A 166 0.29 -9.68 -14.26
C TYR A 166 0.59 -11.09 -13.78
N HIS A 167 1.78 -11.59 -14.13
CA HIS A 167 2.25 -12.89 -13.66
C HIS A 167 2.36 -12.94 -12.13
N LEU A 168 1.94 -14.07 -11.55
CA LEU A 168 2.17 -14.39 -10.14
C LEU A 168 2.96 -15.69 -10.02
N ASP A 169 4.10 -15.64 -9.32
CA ASP A 169 4.79 -16.88 -8.94
C ASP A 169 4.29 -17.32 -7.57
N LEU A 170 3.55 -18.43 -7.49
CA LEU A 170 2.89 -18.84 -6.25
C LEU A 170 3.80 -19.74 -5.40
N SER A 171 3.78 -19.59 -4.08
CA SER A 171 4.45 -20.54 -3.20
C SER A 171 3.83 -21.94 -3.36
N LYS A 172 4.65 -22.95 -3.68
CA LYS A 172 4.24 -24.34 -3.92
C LYS A 172 3.36 -24.91 -2.80
N ASP A 173 3.72 -24.63 -1.56
CA ASP A 173 3.00 -25.15 -0.39
C ASP A 173 1.57 -24.60 -0.28
N SER A 174 1.28 -23.49 -0.98
CA SER A 174 -0.04 -22.83 -1.01
C SER A 174 -1.00 -23.49 -1.98
N LEU A 175 -0.51 -24.21 -2.99
CA LEU A 175 -1.31 -24.67 -4.13
C LEU A 175 -2.50 -25.54 -3.70
N ASN A 176 -2.30 -26.46 -2.75
CA ASN A 176 -3.36 -27.34 -2.27
C ASN A 176 -4.31 -26.67 -1.26
N ARG A 177 -4.04 -25.43 -0.84
CA ARG A 177 -4.85 -24.67 0.13
C ARG A 177 -5.87 -23.74 -0.50
N PHE A 178 -5.86 -23.59 -1.83
CA PHE A 178 -6.93 -22.90 -2.54
C PHE A 178 -8.30 -23.46 -2.16
N VAL A 179 -9.27 -22.59 -1.93
CA VAL A 179 -10.61 -22.95 -1.43
C VAL A 179 -11.63 -22.85 -2.55
N LYS A 180 -12.40 -23.92 -2.77
CA LYS A 180 -13.56 -23.94 -3.67
C LYS A 180 -14.75 -24.54 -2.93
N ASN A 181 -15.92 -23.92 -3.07
CA ASN A 181 -17.16 -24.35 -2.40
C ASN A 181 -17.00 -24.55 -0.86
N GLY A 182 -16.14 -23.74 -0.23
CA GLY A 182 -15.91 -23.76 1.22
C GLY A 182 -14.89 -24.79 1.72
N GLY A 183 -14.30 -25.61 0.84
CA GLY A 183 -13.25 -26.57 1.20
C GLY A 183 -11.95 -26.34 0.42
N ALA A 184 -10.83 -26.72 1.02
CA ALA A 184 -9.55 -26.75 0.33
C ALA A 184 -9.58 -27.78 -0.81
N VAL A 185 -8.97 -27.46 -1.95
CA VAL A 185 -8.91 -28.35 -3.11
C VAL A 185 -8.04 -29.58 -2.86
N GLY A 186 -6.95 -29.46 -2.10
CA GLY A 186 -6.17 -30.57 -1.55
C GLY A 186 -5.27 -31.33 -2.53
N ASP A 187 -5.59 -31.37 -3.82
CA ASP A 187 -4.89 -32.17 -4.83
C ASP A 187 -4.52 -31.40 -6.12
N LEU A 188 -4.59 -30.07 -6.10
CA LEU A 188 -4.18 -29.22 -7.22
C LEU A 188 -2.71 -29.47 -7.64
N TYR A 189 -1.81 -29.73 -6.68
CA TYR A 189 -0.42 -30.13 -6.90
C TYR A 189 -0.17 -31.54 -6.30
N PRO A 190 0.61 -32.41 -6.96
CA PRO A 190 1.41 -32.17 -8.18
C PRO A 190 0.68 -32.46 -9.49
N ASN A 191 -0.42 -33.20 -9.46
CA ASN A 191 -0.96 -33.84 -10.67
C ASN A 191 -1.80 -32.92 -11.56
N HIS A 192 -2.26 -31.79 -11.02
CA HIS A 192 -3.14 -30.85 -11.72
C HIS A 192 -2.51 -29.44 -11.82
N TRP A 193 -1.18 -29.37 -11.67
CA TRP A 193 -0.45 -28.12 -11.78
C TRP A 193 0.44 -28.08 -13.01
N ASN A 194 0.32 -26.95 -13.71
CA ASN A 194 1.15 -26.48 -14.80
C ASN A 194 0.96 -24.94 -14.84
N ASN A 195 1.42 -24.22 -15.86
CA ASN A 195 1.02 -22.82 -16.04
C ASN A 195 -0.50 -22.71 -16.00
N ARG A 196 -1.01 -21.81 -15.16
CA ARG A 196 -2.44 -21.59 -15.00
C ARG A 196 -2.78 -20.13 -15.26
N HIS A 197 -3.91 -19.86 -15.87
CA HIS A 197 -4.48 -18.53 -15.79
C HIS A 197 -4.93 -18.26 -14.35
N VAL A 198 -4.72 -17.03 -13.91
CA VAL A 198 -5.21 -16.53 -12.63
C VAL A 198 -5.82 -15.15 -12.82
N THR A 199 -6.87 -14.89 -12.06
CA THR A 199 -7.39 -13.53 -11.88
C THR A 199 -7.08 -13.07 -10.46
N TRP A 200 -6.58 -11.85 -10.29
CA TRP A 200 -6.21 -11.35 -8.98
C TRP A 200 -6.31 -9.84 -8.83
N SER A 201 -6.42 -9.38 -7.59
CA SER A 201 -6.37 -7.96 -7.20
C SER A 201 -5.74 -7.81 -5.83
N PHE A 202 -5.14 -6.64 -5.56
CA PHE A 202 -4.76 -6.27 -4.19
C PHE A 202 -6.00 -6.22 -3.28
N VAL A 203 -5.84 -6.71 -2.06
CA VAL A 203 -6.87 -6.69 -1.01
C VAL A 203 -6.23 -6.33 0.33
N PRO A 204 -7.01 -5.80 1.30
CA PRO A 204 -6.52 -5.62 2.66
C PRO A 204 -6.07 -6.96 3.28
N ALA A 205 -5.19 -6.88 4.28
CA ALA A 205 -4.78 -8.04 5.04
C ALA A 205 -5.99 -8.73 5.70
N PRO A 206 -6.19 -10.05 5.49
CA PRO A 206 -7.34 -10.76 6.04
C PRO A 206 -7.22 -10.87 7.57
N ASN A 207 -8.32 -10.63 8.28
CA ASN A 207 -8.41 -10.74 9.75
C ASN A 207 -7.36 -9.89 10.49
N TYR A 208 -6.96 -8.74 9.92
CA TYR A 208 -5.97 -7.86 10.53
C TYR A 208 -6.37 -7.41 11.95
N SER A 209 -5.49 -7.64 12.91
CA SER A 209 -5.65 -7.22 14.31
C SER A 209 -4.27 -7.05 14.95
N GLY A 210 -4.17 -6.31 16.05
CA GLY A 210 -2.89 -6.04 16.71
C GLY A 210 -2.19 -4.80 16.18
N ASP A 211 -0.86 -4.79 16.23
CA ASP A 211 0.00 -3.66 15.82
C ASP A 211 1.23 -4.22 15.11
N ILE A 212 1.99 -3.35 14.44
CA ILE A 212 3.09 -3.74 13.56
C ILE A 212 4.14 -4.62 14.27
N ASN A 213 4.83 -5.45 13.49
CA ASN A 213 6.01 -6.16 13.94
C ASN A 213 7.27 -5.41 13.49
N ILE A 214 8.23 -5.27 14.40
CA ILE A 214 9.55 -4.70 14.13
C ILE A 214 10.60 -5.73 14.56
N GLY A 215 11.64 -5.93 13.75
CA GLY A 215 12.80 -6.70 14.16
C GLY A 215 14.05 -6.32 13.39
N PHE A 216 15.21 -6.55 13.99
CA PHE A 216 16.49 -6.30 13.35
C PHE A 216 16.90 -7.49 12.49
N LEU A 217 17.49 -7.19 11.33
CA LEU A 217 18.00 -8.20 10.40
C LEU A 217 19.37 -8.73 10.82
N GLN A 218 19.74 -9.90 10.31
CA GLN A 218 21.09 -10.44 10.46
C GLN A 218 22.15 -9.42 9.98
N GLY A 219 23.21 -9.26 10.77
CA GLY A 219 24.26 -8.27 10.53
C GLY A 219 23.91 -6.86 11.03
N ALA A 220 22.67 -6.61 11.46
CA ALA A 220 22.31 -5.30 11.98
C ALA A 220 23.10 -4.95 13.25
N GLN A 221 23.55 -3.70 13.31
CA GLN A 221 24.34 -3.13 14.39
C GLN A 221 24.12 -1.62 14.46
N VAL A 222 24.68 -0.94 15.46
CA VAL A 222 24.50 0.51 15.67
C VAL A 222 24.82 1.35 14.42
N TRP A 223 25.83 0.96 13.64
CA TRP A 223 26.27 1.68 12.44
C TRP A 223 25.58 1.23 11.15
N TRP A 224 24.79 0.16 11.22
CA TRP A 224 23.94 -0.32 10.13
C TRP A 224 22.69 -0.96 10.73
N PRO A 225 21.75 -0.15 11.26
CA PRO A 225 20.57 -0.67 11.93
C PRO A 225 19.50 -1.02 10.89
N ALA A 226 19.71 -2.12 10.17
CA ALA A 226 18.72 -2.65 9.25
C ALA A 226 17.59 -3.33 10.04
N ILE A 227 16.38 -2.82 9.89
CA ILE A 227 15.16 -3.38 10.47
C ILE A 227 14.27 -3.94 9.37
N SER A 228 13.35 -4.83 9.75
CA SER A 228 12.17 -5.12 8.96
C SER A 228 10.90 -4.75 9.71
N VAL A 229 9.90 -4.24 8.95
CA VAL A 229 8.59 -3.83 9.44
C VAL A 229 7.50 -4.60 8.69
N SER A 230 6.63 -5.28 9.43
CA SER A 230 5.57 -6.16 8.91
C SER A 230 4.28 -6.02 9.71
N HIS A 231 3.25 -6.79 9.37
CA HIS A 231 1.95 -6.79 10.04
C HIS A 231 1.21 -5.45 9.91
N LEU A 232 0.99 -5.04 8.66
CA LEU A 232 0.20 -3.85 8.29
C LEU A 232 -1.09 -4.24 7.57
N ALA A 233 -2.11 -3.39 7.68
CA ALA A 233 -3.41 -3.62 7.02
C ALA A 233 -3.33 -3.58 5.48
N ASN A 234 -2.38 -2.83 4.91
CA ASN A 234 -2.26 -2.63 3.46
C ASN A 234 -0.78 -2.44 3.05
N GLY A 235 0.11 -3.34 3.50
CA GLY A 235 1.55 -3.29 3.19
C GLY A 235 2.25 -2.00 3.63
N ILE A 236 3.51 -1.85 3.23
CA ILE A 236 4.40 -0.75 3.64
C ILE A 236 5.02 -0.06 2.44
N HIS A 237 4.98 1.28 2.40
CA HIS A 237 5.72 2.08 1.41
C HIS A 237 6.94 2.79 1.99
N GLY A 238 6.97 3.03 3.29
CA GLY A 238 8.09 3.77 3.86
C GLY A 238 8.16 3.75 5.37
N VAL A 239 9.36 4.02 5.84
CA VAL A 239 9.65 4.27 7.25
C VAL A 239 10.33 5.64 7.33
N GLU A 240 9.97 6.43 8.33
CA GLU A 240 10.73 7.60 8.72
C GLU A 240 11.32 7.34 10.11
N TYR A 241 12.58 7.71 10.32
CA TYR A 241 13.25 7.60 11.62
C TYR A 241 13.56 8.98 12.19
N TYR A 242 13.56 9.10 13.51
CA TYR A 242 13.92 10.34 14.18
C TYR A 242 15.41 10.38 14.47
N ALA A 243 16.10 11.41 13.98
CA ALA A 243 17.50 11.64 14.26
C ALA A 243 17.81 13.14 14.33
N ASN A 244 18.65 13.51 15.30
CA ASN A 244 19.18 14.87 15.43
C ASN A 244 18.09 15.98 15.45
N GLY A 245 16.94 15.70 16.08
CA GLY A 245 15.86 16.67 16.22
C GLY A 245 14.83 16.70 15.08
N ALA A 246 14.96 15.84 14.06
CA ALA A 246 14.07 15.82 12.90
C ALA A 246 13.74 14.41 12.42
N TRP A 247 12.59 14.26 11.77
CA TRP A 247 12.24 13.06 11.03
C TRP A 247 12.98 13.01 9.70
N GLN A 248 13.55 11.86 9.39
CA GLN A 248 14.28 11.57 8.16
C GLN A 248 13.64 10.36 7.46
N PRO A 249 13.56 10.31 6.13
CA PRO A 249 13.19 9.08 5.44
C PRO A 249 14.23 7.99 5.72
N ALA A 250 13.77 6.78 6.03
CA ALA A 250 14.61 5.60 6.06
C ALA A 250 14.86 5.12 4.63
N GLN A 251 16.10 4.72 4.34
CA GLN A 251 16.40 4.12 3.05
C GLN A 251 15.91 2.67 3.05
N MET A 252 15.15 2.26 2.05
CA MET A 252 14.90 0.85 1.81
C MET A 252 16.24 0.12 1.58
N ASN A 253 16.37 -1.09 2.12
CA ASN A 253 17.55 -1.91 1.91
C ASN A 253 17.49 -2.52 0.50
N SER A 254 18.20 -1.90 -0.46
CA SER A 254 18.01 -2.14 -1.90
C SER A 254 16.55 -1.85 -2.29
N ASP A 255 15.82 -2.88 -2.68
CA ASP A 255 14.39 -2.88 -3.03
C ASP A 255 13.64 -3.97 -2.24
N MET A 256 14.16 -4.28 -1.04
CA MET A 256 13.54 -5.21 -0.09
C MET A 256 12.49 -4.46 0.70
N GLY A 257 11.26 -4.46 0.20
CA GLY A 257 10.18 -3.55 0.59
C GLY A 257 9.80 -3.45 2.07
N GLN A 258 10.11 -4.47 2.87
CA GLN A 258 9.88 -4.44 4.32
C GLN A 258 11.13 -4.12 5.12
N SER A 259 12.31 -4.06 4.48
CA SER A 259 13.61 -3.81 5.09
C SER A 259 14.06 -2.37 4.90
N TYR A 260 14.36 -1.70 6.01
CA TYR A 260 14.77 -0.30 6.03
C TYR A 260 16.01 -0.11 6.89
N VAL A 261 16.94 0.72 6.40
CA VAL A 261 18.09 1.19 7.16
C VAL A 261 17.73 2.52 7.81
N ILE A 262 17.74 2.54 9.14
CA ILE A 262 17.38 3.72 9.94
C ILE A 262 18.62 4.38 10.56
N GLY A 263 18.42 5.48 11.28
CA GLY A 263 19.44 6.10 12.14
C GLY A 263 19.00 6.10 13.60
N GLY A 264 19.98 6.11 14.51
CA GLY A 264 19.72 6.30 15.94
C GLY A 264 19.24 7.72 16.25
N THR A 265 18.52 7.88 17.36
CA THR A 265 18.03 9.20 17.84
C THR A 265 19.15 10.24 17.96
N THR A 266 20.34 9.79 18.35
CA THR A 266 21.61 10.49 18.16
C THR A 266 22.59 9.60 17.39
N SER A 267 23.61 10.19 16.77
CA SER A 267 24.65 9.43 16.07
C SER A 267 25.29 8.38 16.99
N GLY A 268 25.36 7.13 16.54
CA GLY A 268 25.89 6.00 17.32
C GLY A 268 24.97 5.51 18.47
N ALA A 269 23.71 5.97 18.55
CA ALA A 269 22.77 5.49 19.54
C ALA A 269 22.24 4.08 19.22
N SER A 270 21.92 3.33 20.28
CA SER A 270 21.18 2.06 20.17
C SER A 270 19.67 2.25 20.34
N GLN A 271 19.20 3.48 20.52
CA GLN A 271 17.79 3.85 20.67
C GLN A 271 17.26 4.44 19.37
N PHE A 272 16.11 3.95 18.94
CA PHE A 272 15.48 4.27 17.68
C PHE A 272 14.04 4.71 17.89
N GLN A 273 13.59 5.62 17.03
CA GLN A 273 12.18 5.98 16.92
C GLN A 273 11.81 6.00 15.45
N ILE A 274 10.70 5.35 15.11
CA ILE A 274 10.18 5.33 13.74
C ILE A 274 8.71 5.74 13.70
N ARG A 275 8.27 6.17 12.52
CA ARG A 275 6.88 6.21 12.08
C ARG A 275 6.80 5.58 10.69
N VAL A 276 5.66 5.00 10.35
CA VAL A 276 5.53 4.09 9.20
C VAL A 276 4.43 4.57 8.27
N ARG A 277 4.66 4.47 6.96
CA ARG A 277 3.70 4.76 5.90
C ARG A 277 3.22 3.46 5.26
N ASP A 278 1.90 3.33 5.12
CA ASP A 278 1.29 2.20 4.41
C ASP A 278 1.36 2.37 2.88
N ALA A 279 0.81 1.42 2.13
CA ALA A 279 0.80 1.49 0.66
C ALA A 279 -0.03 2.64 0.05
N THR A 280 -0.65 3.49 0.87
CA THR A 280 -1.31 4.72 0.42
C THR A 280 -0.47 5.97 0.71
N ASP A 281 0.81 5.78 1.08
CA ASP A 281 1.74 6.81 1.56
C ASP A 281 1.26 7.58 2.82
N THR A 282 0.27 7.01 3.52
CA THR A 282 -0.31 7.58 4.72
C THR A 282 0.39 7.04 5.95
N LEU A 283 0.70 7.93 6.89
CA LEU A 283 1.22 7.54 8.20
C LEU A 283 0.19 6.67 8.95
N ILE A 284 0.58 5.46 9.31
CA ILE A 284 -0.29 4.55 10.06
C ILE A 284 -0.57 5.11 11.45
N ASN A 285 -1.73 4.73 12.00
CA ASN A 285 -2.11 5.06 13.38
C ASN A 285 -1.99 6.57 13.72
N GLY A 286 -2.24 7.45 12.75
CA GLY A 286 -2.15 8.90 12.92
C GLY A 286 -0.72 9.44 13.09
N GLY A 287 0.29 8.73 12.58
CA GLY A 287 1.69 9.09 12.79
C GLY A 287 2.21 8.70 14.16
N ARG A 288 1.69 7.60 14.71
CA ARG A 288 2.19 6.99 15.96
C ARG A 288 3.70 6.76 15.86
N VAL A 289 4.40 7.13 16.93
CA VAL A 289 5.84 6.94 17.07
C VAL A 289 6.10 5.64 17.78
N TYR A 290 6.96 4.80 17.21
CA TYR A 290 7.40 3.52 17.76
C TYR A 290 8.83 3.65 18.27
N SER A 291 9.04 3.52 19.58
CA SER A 291 10.35 3.66 20.22
C SER A 291 10.86 2.31 20.71
N PHE A 292 12.06 1.93 20.30
CA PHE A 292 12.70 0.64 20.61
C PHE A 292 14.22 0.76 20.62
N SER A 293 14.92 -0.32 21.00
CA SER A 293 16.37 -0.33 21.10
C SER A 293 16.99 -1.56 20.43
N LEU A 294 18.25 -1.46 20.02
CA LEU A 294 19.04 -2.59 19.54
C LEU A 294 19.16 -3.64 20.68
N PRO A 295 18.73 -4.89 20.47
CA PRO A 295 18.84 -5.93 21.48
C PRO A 295 20.29 -6.22 21.86
N SER A 296 20.54 -6.61 23.11
CA SER A 296 21.88 -7.04 23.56
C SER A 296 22.42 -8.25 22.79
N ALA A 297 21.52 -9.11 22.29
CA ALA A 297 21.85 -10.22 21.41
C ALA A 297 22.45 -9.78 20.05
N CYS A 298 22.36 -8.49 19.72
CA CYS A 298 22.92 -7.89 18.51
C CYS A 298 24.23 -7.13 18.78
N ASN A 299 25.02 -7.57 19.77
CA ASN A 299 26.33 -7.01 20.08
C ASN A 299 27.43 -8.07 19.84
N PRO A 300 28.36 -7.88 18.89
CA PRO A 300 28.56 -6.67 18.07
C PRO A 300 27.55 -6.49 16.93
N GLN A 301 26.87 -7.56 16.50
CA GLN A 301 25.85 -7.53 15.45
C GLN A 301 24.80 -8.63 15.64
N CYS A 302 23.60 -8.49 15.07
CA CYS A 302 22.58 -9.53 15.13
C CYS A 302 23.03 -10.79 14.37
N GLY A 303 23.04 -11.95 15.06
CA GLY A 303 23.38 -13.23 14.44
C GLY A 303 22.22 -13.93 13.73
N ALA A 304 20.98 -13.71 14.21
CA ALA A 304 19.78 -14.34 13.67
C ALA A 304 19.23 -13.58 12.45
N PRO A 305 18.59 -14.28 11.48
CA PRO A 305 17.87 -13.64 10.35
C PRO A 305 16.90 -12.55 10.78
N TYR A 306 16.19 -12.75 11.89
CA TYR A 306 15.24 -11.78 12.42
C TYR A 306 15.25 -11.79 13.93
N THR A 307 15.60 -10.65 14.53
CA THR A 307 15.59 -10.43 15.97
C THR A 307 14.44 -9.49 16.31
N LYS A 308 13.27 -10.04 16.63
CA LYS A 308 12.07 -9.28 16.99
C LYS A 308 12.34 -8.38 18.20
N VAL A 309 11.81 -7.14 18.16
CA VAL A 309 11.90 -6.20 19.28
C VAL A 309 10.54 -5.93 19.89
N THR A 310 10.55 -5.53 21.15
CA THR A 310 9.43 -4.83 21.78
C THR A 310 9.61 -3.32 21.57
N TYR A 311 8.50 -2.60 21.60
CA TYR A 311 8.49 -1.15 21.46
C TYR A 311 7.49 -0.51 22.41
N THR A 312 7.68 0.78 22.65
CA THR A 312 6.69 1.66 23.28
C THR A 312 6.15 2.63 22.24
N THR A 313 4.96 3.19 22.49
CA THR A 313 4.32 4.09 21.53
C THR A 313 3.98 5.44 22.15
N SER A 314 4.05 6.48 21.33
CA SER A 314 3.52 7.81 21.66
C SER A 314 2.79 8.39 20.46
N GLN A 315 1.86 9.32 20.70
CA GLN A 315 1.24 10.08 19.62
C GLN A 315 2.29 11.04 19.06
N GLY A 316 2.51 11.03 17.74
CA GLY A 316 3.37 12.01 17.09
C GLY A 316 2.85 13.44 17.33
N PRO A 317 3.70 14.48 17.18
CA PRO A 317 3.21 15.85 17.27
C PRO A 317 2.11 16.03 16.24
N THR A 318 0.87 16.18 16.70
CA THR A 318 -0.23 16.59 15.87
C THR A 318 0.18 17.96 15.33
N SER A 319 0.32 18.10 14.02
CA SER A 319 0.47 19.41 13.40
C SER A 319 -0.80 20.19 13.71
N THR A 320 -0.78 20.87 14.85
CA THR A 320 -1.78 21.85 15.22
C THR A 320 -1.57 22.97 14.19
N PRO A 321 -2.52 23.25 13.29
CA PRO A 321 -2.32 24.31 12.31
C PRO A 321 -2.01 25.60 13.07
N THR A 322 -0.84 26.19 12.79
CA THR A 322 -0.43 27.49 13.32
C THR A 322 -1.52 28.50 12.95
N ALA A 323 -2.32 28.90 13.94
CA ALA A 323 -3.37 29.88 13.77
C ALA A 323 -2.76 31.19 13.26
N THR A 324 -3.13 31.58 12.04
CA THR A 324 -2.97 32.95 11.56
C THR A 324 -3.91 33.83 12.39
N PRO A 325 -3.47 35.00 12.91
CA PRO A 325 -4.26 35.77 13.86
C PRO A 325 -5.60 36.17 13.24
N THR A 326 -6.68 35.57 13.75
CA THR A 326 -8.05 35.91 13.38
C THR A 326 -8.66 36.68 14.54
N VAL A 327 -9.15 37.88 14.22
CA VAL A 327 -9.90 38.76 15.11
C VAL A 327 -11.07 38.02 15.73
N THR A 328 -11.20 38.16 17.04
CA THR A 328 -12.20 37.56 17.93
C THR A 328 -13.63 37.93 17.52
N PRO A 329 -14.52 36.93 17.43
CA PRO A 329 -15.83 37.07 18.05
C PRO A 329 -16.02 36.04 19.17
N THR A 330 -16.66 36.52 20.22
CA THR A 330 -16.94 35.88 21.51
C THR A 330 -17.59 34.50 21.38
N VAL A 331 -17.01 33.49 22.06
CA VAL A 331 -17.57 32.15 22.22
C VAL A 331 -18.45 32.05 23.47
N THR A 332 -19.69 31.59 23.29
CA THR A 332 -20.54 30.94 24.31
C THR A 332 -20.62 29.46 23.91
N PRO A 333 -20.54 28.48 24.84
CA PRO A 333 -20.20 27.10 24.51
C PRO A 333 -21.30 26.43 23.68
N THR A 334 -20.92 25.78 22.58
CA THR A 334 -21.85 25.00 21.75
C THR A 334 -21.38 23.55 21.66
N VAL A 335 -22.26 22.66 22.10
CA VAL A 335 -22.23 21.19 22.00
C VAL A 335 -22.27 20.73 20.54
N THR A 336 -21.43 19.76 20.17
CA THR A 336 -21.49 19.09 18.84
C THR A 336 -22.63 18.05 18.84
N PRO A 337 -23.62 18.12 17.93
CA PRO A 337 -24.73 17.17 17.91
C PRO A 337 -24.41 15.94 17.04
N THR A 338 -24.70 14.75 17.56
CA THR A 338 -24.98 13.56 16.77
C THR A 338 -26.34 13.75 16.10
N VAL A 339 -26.42 13.81 14.77
CA VAL A 339 -27.70 13.88 14.06
C VAL A 339 -28.21 12.47 13.74
N THR A 340 -29.23 12.06 14.51
CA THR A 340 -30.10 10.93 14.16
C THR A 340 -31.17 11.43 13.19
N PRO A 341 -31.29 10.89 11.96
CA PRO A 341 -32.32 11.33 11.02
C PRO A 341 -33.73 11.02 11.54
N THR A 342 -34.63 11.99 11.44
CA THR A 342 -36.02 11.90 11.91
C THR A 342 -36.95 11.40 10.79
N GLY A 343 -37.33 10.12 10.90
CA GLY A 343 -38.63 9.51 10.56
C GLY A 343 -39.31 9.74 9.20
N GLY A 344 -39.43 8.64 8.43
CA GLY A 344 -40.50 8.38 7.45
C GLY A 344 -40.74 6.88 7.33
N THR A 345 -41.84 6.39 7.93
CA THR A 345 -42.42 5.02 7.83
C THR A 345 -41.47 3.84 7.54
N GLY A 346 -41.01 3.16 8.59
CA GLY A 346 -40.44 1.80 8.54
C GLY A 346 -38.96 1.68 8.18
N VAL A 347 -38.36 2.74 7.62
CA VAL A 347 -36.95 2.74 7.18
C VAL A 347 -36.20 3.85 7.90
N SER A 348 -35.15 3.48 8.63
CA SER A 348 -34.16 4.41 9.17
C SER A 348 -32.77 3.93 8.80
N CYS A 349 -31.87 4.87 8.50
CA CYS A 349 -30.49 4.54 8.16
C CYS A 349 -29.50 5.52 8.79
N ASN A 350 -28.26 5.05 8.96
CA ASN A 350 -27.12 5.90 9.28
C ASN A 350 -26.17 5.89 8.09
N VAL A 351 -25.69 7.07 7.70
CA VAL A 351 -24.76 7.24 6.58
C VAL A 351 -23.46 7.81 7.13
N ASN A 352 -22.39 7.05 6.99
CA ASN A 352 -21.04 7.49 7.30
C ASN A 352 -20.34 7.88 6.00
N HIS A 353 -20.02 9.16 5.86
CA HIS A 353 -19.28 9.71 4.72
C HIS A 353 -17.83 9.96 5.15
N GLN A 354 -16.88 9.37 4.44
CA GLN A 354 -15.47 9.48 4.73
C GLN A 354 -14.71 9.84 3.45
N VAL A 355 -14.00 10.96 3.47
CA VAL A 355 -13.04 11.27 2.40
C VAL A 355 -11.89 10.26 2.48
N ALA A 356 -11.70 9.52 1.39
CA ALA A 356 -10.70 8.47 1.27
C ALA A 356 -9.36 9.03 0.80
N SER A 357 -9.40 9.97 -0.15
CA SER A 357 -8.23 10.71 -0.62
C SER A 357 -8.68 12.08 -1.14
N SER A 358 -7.83 13.10 -1.06
CA SER A 358 -8.10 14.42 -1.65
C SER A 358 -6.84 15.00 -2.27
N TRP A 359 -7.02 15.72 -3.36
CA TRP A 359 -5.98 16.45 -4.08
C TRP A 359 -6.46 17.88 -4.37
N GLN A 360 -5.60 18.67 -5.01
CA GLN A 360 -5.98 20.02 -5.42
C GLN A 360 -7.14 19.95 -6.42
N GLY A 361 -8.32 20.40 -5.97
CA GLY A 361 -9.51 20.52 -6.81
C GLY A 361 -10.44 19.30 -6.82
N GLY A 362 -10.12 18.20 -6.12
CA GLY A 362 -11.00 17.05 -6.05
C GLY A 362 -10.67 16.05 -4.95
N PHE A 363 -11.54 15.05 -4.78
CA PHE A 363 -11.40 14.01 -3.78
C PHE A 363 -12.16 12.74 -4.16
N THR A 364 -11.79 11.64 -3.52
CA THR A 364 -12.60 10.42 -3.46
C THR A 364 -13.17 10.26 -2.06
N ALA A 365 -14.40 9.73 -1.96
CA ALA A 365 -15.04 9.44 -0.70
C ALA A 365 -15.63 8.04 -0.70
N ASN A 366 -15.52 7.36 0.45
CA ASN A 366 -16.23 6.14 0.77
C ASN A 366 -17.45 6.47 1.61
N VAL A 367 -18.56 5.82 1.31
CA VAL A 367 -19.83 6.01 1.99
C VAL A 367 -20.34 4.67 2.46
N THR A 368 -20.51 4.53 3.76
CA THR A 368 -21.09 3.34 4.39
C THR A 368 -22.49 3.68 4.89
N VAL A 369 -23.46 2.91 4.40
CA VAL A 369 -24.87 3.00 4.76
C VAL A 369 -25.17 1.84 5.70
N LYS A 370 -25.77 2.13 6.85
CA LYS A 370 -26.26 1.13 7.79
C LYS A 370 -27.77 1.23 7.92
N SER A 371 -28.48 0.13 7.70
CA SER A 371 -29.90 0.05 8.04
C SER A 371 -30.05 0.00 9.57
N THR A 372 -30.79 0.96 10.13
CA THR A 372 -31.10 1.01 11.57
C THR A 372 -32.58 0.72 11.87
N GLY A 373 -33.37 0.47 10.82
CA GLY A 373 -34.77 0.07 10.95
C GLY A 373 -34.92 -1.37 11.43
N THR A 374 -36.15 -1.77 11.74
CA THR A 374 -36.48 -3.11 12.25
C THR A 374 -36.88 -4.10 11.15
N THR A 375 -37.02 -3.64 9.91
CA THR A 375 -37.36 -4.45 8.73
C THR A 375 -36.32 -4.28 7.63
N ALA A 376 -36.25 -5.24 6.70
CA ALA A 376 -35.34 -5.14 5.55
C ALA A 376 -35.68 -3.91 4.69
N TRP A 377 -34.66 -3.15 4.32
CA TRP A 377 -34.75 -1.96 3.48
C TRP A 377 -34.47 -2.34 2.02
N ASN A 378 -35.54 -2.51 1.25
CA ASN A 378 -35.49 -2.97 -0.14
C ASN A 378 -35.49 -1.79 -1.11
N ASN A 379 -34.73 -1.92 -2.21
CA ASN A 379 -34.54 -0.92 -3.26
C ASN A 379 -34.21 0.46 -2.70
N TRP A 380 -33.35 0.46 -1.69
CA TRP A 380 -33.08 1.64 -0.87
C TRP A 380 -32.53 2.79 -1.69
N THR A 381 -32.96 4.00 -1.31
CA THR A 381 -32.49 5.26 -1.88
C THR A 381 -32.08 6.19 -0.76
N ILE A 382 -30.93 6.86 -0.96
CA ILE A 382 -30.47 7.94 -0.09
C ILE A 382 -30.50 9.22 -0.89
N THR A 383 -30.92 10.32 -0.27
CA THR A 383 -30.66 11.65 -0.82
C THR A 383 -29.86 12.48 0.16
N TRP A 384 -28.98 13.33 -0.36
CA TRP A 384 -28.26 14.33 0.45
C TRP A 384 -27.92 15.56 -0.38
N THR A 385 -27.48 16.61 0.29
CA THR A 385 -26.92 17.84 -0.29
C THR A 385 -25.40 17.83 -0.11
N PRO A 386 -24.59 17.76 -1.19
CA PRO A 386 -23.15 17.87 -1.07
C PRO A 386 -22.74 19.30 -0.66
N PRO A 387 -21.51 19.50 -0.14
CA PRO A 387 -21.03 20.84 0.15
C PRO A 387 -21.02 21.76 -1.08
N SER A 388 -21.14 23.07 -0.84
CA SER A 388 -21.04 24.07 -1.91
C SER A 388 -19.71 23.95 -2.65
N GLY A 389 -19.77 23.98 -3.98
CA GLY A 389 -18.60 23.82 -4.85
C GLY A 389 -18.20 22.36 -5.12
N VAL A 390 -18.93 21.38 -4.61
CA VAL A 390 -18.69 19.96 -4.89
C VAL A 390 -19.53 19.48 -6.08
N SER A 391 -18.88 18.87 -7.08
CA SER A 391 -19.56 18.28 -8.25
C SER A 391 -19.08 16.84 -8.50
N LEU A 392 -20.01 15.93 -8.76
CA LEU A 392 -19.72 14.51 -9.01
C LEU A 392 -18.90 14.34 -10.30
N VAL A 393 -17.87 13.50 -10.25
CA VAL A 393 -17.09 13.06 -11.43
C VAL A 393 -17.50 11.65 -11.84
N ASN A 394 -17.37 10.68 -10.92
CA ASN A 394 -17.82 9.30 -11.11
C ASN A 394 -18.19 8.65 -9.77
N ALA A 395 -18.82 7.48 -9.81
CA ALA A 395 -19.14 6.67 -8.63
C ALA A 395 -18.94 5.19 -8.92
N TRP A 396 -18.62 4.41 -7.89
CA TRP A 396 -18.49 2.96 -7.94
C TRP A 396 -19.23 2.31 -6.78
N GLY A 397 -19.75 1.10 -7.01
CA GLY A 397 -20.55 0.40 -6.00
C GLY A 397 -21.89 1.08 -5.67
N SER A 398 -22.33 2.09 -6.45
CA SER A 398 -23.67 2.70 -6.40
C SER A 398 -23.93 3.52 -7.67
N THR A 399 -25.19 3.94 -7.87
CA THR A 399 -25.51 4.96 -8.88
C THR A 399 -25.86 6.26 -8.16
N ILE A 400 -25.07 7.32 -8.41
CA ILE A 400 -25.32 8.67 -7.88
C ILE A 400 -25.80 9.57 -9.01
N THR A 401 -26.96 10.19 -8.83
CA THR A 401 -27.57 11.11 -9.80
C THR A 401 -27.73 12.50 -9.17
N PRO A 402 -26.92 13.49 -9.60
CA PRO A 402 -27.11 14.88 -9.22
C PRO A 402 -28.35 15.51 -9.86
N SER A 403 -29.10 16.31 -9.11
CA SER A 403 -30.19 17.18 -9.60
C SER A 403 -30.24 18.46 -8.76
N GLY A 404 -29.89 19.60 -9.35
CA GLY A 404 -29.72 20.84 -8.62
C GLY A 404 -28.69 20.68 -7.48
N ALA A 405 -29.09 21.01 -6.25
CA ALA A 405 -28.26 20.86 -5.05
C ALA A 405 -28.38 19.49 -4.38
N THR A 406 -29.16 18.55 -4.91
CA THR A 406 -29.43 17.26 -4.27
C THR A 406 -28.84 16.11 -5.07
N TRP A 407 -28.16 15.19 -4.40
CA TRP A 407 -27.68 13.93 -4.98
C TRP A 407 -28.57 12.80 -4.52
N THR A 408 -29.00 11.97 -5.47
CA THR A 408 -29.77 10.75 -5.21
C THR A 408 -28.88 9.55 -5.43
N ILE A 409 -28.76 8.69 -4.43
CA ILE A 409 -27.96 7.46 -4.46
C ILE A 409 -28.92 6.28 -4.44
N LYS A 410 -28.83 5.43 -5.46
CA LYS A 410 -29.59 4.18 -5.53
C LYS A 410 -28.77 3.00 -5.05
N ALA A 411 -29.45 2.05 -4.42
CA ALA A 411 -28.89 0.77 -4.05
C ALA A 411 -28.13 0.13 -5.23
N PRO A 412 -26.91 -0.38 -5.01
CA PRO A 412 -26.21 -1.12 -6.04
C PRO A 412 -26.91 -2.44 -6.32
N SER A 413 -26.71 -2.96 -7.53
CA SER A 413 -27.30 -4.24 -7.98
C SER A 413 -26.96 -5.42 -7.07
N TRP A 414 -25.82 -5.39 -6.37
CA TRP A 414 -25.39 -6.43 -5.45
C TRP A 414 -25.95 -6.31 -4.01
N ALA A 415 -26.54 -5.16 -3.64
CA ALA A 415 -27.15 -4.95 -2.33
C ALA A 415 -28.47 -4.17 -2.43
N THR A 416 -29.38 -4.64 -3.28
CA THR A 416 -30.73 -4.07 -3.43
C THR A 416 -31.61 -4.28 -2.20
N SER A 417 -31.25 -5.17 -1.27
CA SER A 417 -31.93 -5.38 0.01
C SER A 417 -30.93 -5.34 1.16
N LEU A 418 -31.16 -4.47 2.15
CA LEU A 418 -30.39 -4.41 3.39
C LEU A 418 -31.22 -4.90 4.56
N ALA A 419 -30.85 -6.04 5.15
CA ALA A 419 -31.45 -6.50 6.41
C ALA A 419 -31.27 -5.47 7.54
N ALA A 420 -32.10 -5.55 8.58
CA ALA A 420 -31.96 -4.72 9.78
C ALA A 420 -30.54 -4.87 10.35
N GLY A 421 -29.85 -3.74 10.58
CA GLY A 421 -28.47 -3.71 11.08
C GLY A 421 -27.37 -3.93 10.03
N ALA A 422 -27.71 -4.36 8.81
CA ALA A 422 -26.75 -4.62 7.74
C ALA A 422 -26.22 -3.32 7.12
N THR A 423 -25.07 -3.43 6.46
CA THR A 423 -24.36 -2.31 5.84
C THR A 423 -24.08 -2.53 4.35
N ALA A 424 -24.12 -1.45 3.58
CA ALA A 424 -23.56 -1.39 2.23
C ALA A 424 -22.56 -0.24 2.13
N THR A 425 -21.45 -0.46 1.41
CA THR A 425 -20.44 0.56 1.17
C THR A 425 -20.27 0.80 -0.32
N PHE A 426 -20.14 2.06 -0.70
CA PHE A 426 -19.85 2.50 -2.06
C PHE A 426 -18.89 3.68 -2.02
N GLY A 427 -18.39 4.12 -3.19
CA GLY A 427 -17.53 5.29 -3.26
C GLY A 427 -17.83 6.18 -4.45
N TYR A 428 -17.28 7.39 -4.41
CA TYR A 428 -17.38 8.34 -5.50
C TYR A 428 -16.19 9.28 -5.57
N GLN A 429 -15.94 9.83 -6.76
CA GLN A 429 -15.02 10.92 -7.01
C GLN A 429 -15.80 12.21 -7.25
N ALA A 430 -15.33 13.32 -6.69
CA ALA A 430 -15.88 14.64 -6.93
C ALA A 430 -14.79 15.70 -7.08
N ASN A 431 -15.11 16.75 -7.82
CA ASN A 431 -14.36 18.00 -7.76
C ASN A 431 -14.87 18.85 -6.60
N GLY A 432 -14.04 19.74 -6.07
CA GLY A 432 -14.42 20.69 -5.02
C GLY A 432 -13.79 20.40 -3.64
N PRO A 433 -14.20 21.15 -2.60
CA PRO A 433 -13.62 21.02 -1.26
C PRO A 433 -13.95 19.68 -0.61
N SER A 434 -12.96 19.05 0.02
CA SER A 434 -13.06 17.75 0.71
C SER A 434 -13.31 17.84 2.21
N THR A 435 -13.50 19.05 2.76
CA THR A 435 -13.50 19.29 4.21
C THR A 435 -14.88 19.26 4.87
N ALA A 436 -15.96 19.27 4.10
CA ALA A 436 -17.33 19.27 4.62
C ALA A 436 -18.07 17.98 4.22
N ALA A 437 -18.82 17.41 5.15
CA ALA A 437 -19.69 16.26 4.89
C ALA A 437 -21.01 16.69 4.22
N PRO A 438 -21.70 15.78 3.51
CA PRO A 438 -23.05 16.04 3.00
C PRO A 438 -24.06 16.34 4.11
N THR A 439 -25.05 17.17 3.82
CA THR A 439 -26.13 17.56 4.74
C THR A 439 -27.50 17.13 4.21
N GLY A 440 -28.55 17.23 5.03
CA GLY A 440 -29.92 16.92 4.59
C GLY A 440 -30.11 15.46 4.15
N ILE A 441 -29.45 14.52 4.83
CA ILE A 441 -29.51 13.10 4.50
C ILE A 441 -30.91 12.55 4.78
N THR A 442 -31.55 11.94 3.78
CA THR A 442 -32.80 11.20 3.91
C THR A 442 -32.65 9.78 3.37
N CYS A 443 -33.35 8.83 4.00
CA CYS A 443 -33.37 7.41 3.65
C CYS A 443 -34.81 7.05 3.26
N SER A 444 -35.03 6.42 2.11
CA SER A 444 -36.35 5.96 1.65
C SER A 444 -36.28 4.60 0.97
#